data_AF-G3HT70-F1
#
_entry.id   AF-G3HT70-F1
#
_cell.length_a   1.000
_cell.length_b   1.000
_cell.length_c   1.000
_cell.angle_alpha   90.00
_cell.angle_beta   90.00
_cell.angle_gamma   90.00
#
_symmetry.space_group_name_H-M   'P 1'
#
loop_
_entity.id
_entity.type
_entity.pdbx_description
1 polymer ?
#
loop_
_entity_poly.entity_id
_entity_poly.type
_entity_poly.pdbx_seq_one_letter_code
_entity_poly.pdbx_strand_id
1 'polypeptide(L)'
;MESFSNTERSLFLRFVWGRTRLPRTIADFRGRDFVIQVLDKYNPPDHFLPESYTCFFLLKLPRYSCKQVLEEKLKYAIHFCKSIDTDDYARIALTGEPAADDSSEDSDNEDADSFASDSTQDYLTGH
;
A
#
# COMPACT_ATOMS: atom_id res chain seq x y z
N MET A 1 -10.44 10.48 12.09
CA MET A 1 -10.89 9.23 11.43
C MET A 1 -12.38 9.24 11.07
N GLU A 2 -13.17 10.23 11.47
CA GLU A 2 -14.61 10.29 11.15
C GLU A 2 -14.88 10.31 9.64
N SER A 3 -13.99 10.91 8.83
CA SER A 3 -14.08 10.94 7.37
C SER A 3 -13.71 9.63 6.67
N PHE A 4 -13.19 8.63 7.38
CA PHE A 4 -12.81 7.34 6.79
C PHE A 4 -14.00 6.41 6.70
N SER A 5 -14.14 5.74 5.55
CA SER A 5 -15.00 4.59 5.35
C SER A 5 -14.60 3.40 6.25
N ASN A 6 -15.48 2.40 6.38
CA ASN A 6 -15.16 1.20 7.15
C ASN A 6 -13.96 0.43 6.58
N THR A 7 -13.79 0.44 5.26
CA THR A 7 -12.62 -0.15 4.59
C THR A 7 -11.35 0.61 4.96
N GLU A 8 -11.34 1.94 4.86
CA GLU A 8 -10.19 2.77 5.25
C GLU A 8 -9.86 2.65 6.74
N ARG A 9 -10.87 2.49 7.62
CA ARG A 9 -10.64 2.22 9.06
C ARG A 9 -9.95 0.88 9.27
N SER A 10 -10.34 -0.14 8.51
CA SER A 10 -9.73 -1.47 8.57
C SER A 10 -8.29 -1.44 8.05
N LEU A 11 -8.05 -0.73 6.95
CA LEU A 11 -6.72 -0.49 6.40
C LEU A 11 -5.85 0.33 7.35
N PHE A 12 -6.41 1.34 8.02
CA PHE A 12 -5.71 2.09 9.05
C PHE A 12 -5.28 1.19 10.21
N LEU A 13 -6.18 0.35 10.74
CA LEU A 13 -5.81 -0.60 11.78
C LEU A 13 -4.70 -1.54 11.30
N ARG A 14 -4.79 -2.03 10.07
CA ARG A 14 -3.72 -2.83 9.47
C ARG A 14 -2.40 -2.06 9.42
N PHE A 15 -2.44 -0.80 9.03
CA PHE A 15 -1.28 0.09 8.98
C PHE A 15 -0.59 0.30 10.33
N VAL A 16 -1.36 0.53 11.42
CA VAL A 16 -0.79 0.88 12.73
C VAL A 16 -0.62 -0.29 13.69
N TRP A 17 -1.36 -1.39 13.47
CA TRP A 17 -1.39 -2.56 14.36
C TRP A 17 -0.93 -3.84 13.65
N GLY A 18 -0.96 -3.90 12.32
CA GLY A 18 -0.74 -5.14 11.56
C GLY A 18 -1.95 -6.08 11.59
N ARG A 19 -3.12 -5.61 12.02
CA ARG A 19 -4.38 -6.39 12.00
C ARG A 19 -5.53 -5.52 11.52
N THR A 20 -6.46 -6.11 10.78
CA THR A 20 -7.67 -5.44 10.28
C THR A 20 -8.77 -5.32 11.33
N ARG A 21 -8.60 -5.93 12.51
CA ARG A 21 -9.62 -5.98 13.58
C ARG A 21 -9.01 -5.67 14.94
N LEU A 22 -9.77 -4.94 15.74
CA LEU A 22 -9.47 -4.72 17.15
C LEU A 22 -9.64 -6.01 17.96
N PRO A 23 -8.90 -6.18 19.07
CA PRO A 23 -9.16 -7.25 20.02
C PRO A 23 -10.61 -7.25 20.52
N ARG A 24 -11.15 -8.44 20.79
CA ARG A 24 -12.55 -8.62 21.19
C ARG A 24 -12.81 -8.24 22.64
N THR A 25 -11.78 -8.26 23.49
CA THR A 25 -11.93 -7.97 24.93
C THR A 25 -10.97 -6.88 25.38
N ILE A 26 -11.37 -6.13 26.40
CA ILE A 26 -10.53 -5.09 27.03
C ILE A 26 -9.25 -5.69 27.62
N ALA A 27 -9.29 -6.94 28.10
CA ALA A 27 -8.12 -7.65 28.61
C ALA A 27 -7.03 -7.82 27.54
N ASP A 28 -7.43 -7.99 26.28
CA ASP A 28 -6.51 -8.15 25.14
C ASP A 28 -5.85 -6.83 24.68
N PHE A 29 -6.33 -5.69 25.19
CA PHE A 29 -5.71 -4.37 25.00
C PHE A 29 -4.65 -4.05 26.06
N ARG A 30 -4.56 -4.83 27.14
CA ARG A 30 -3.66 -4.51 28.26
C ARG A 30 -2.22 -4.40 27.77
N GLY A 31 -1.62 -3.23 27.99
CA GLY A 31 -0.24 -2.93 27.59
C GLY A 31 -0.06 -2.53 26.12
N ARG A 32 -1.14 -2.28 25.37
CA ARG A 32 -1.08 -1.82 23.98
C ARG A 32 -1.89 -0.55 23.77
N ASP A 33 -1.36 0.55 24.29
CA ASP A 33 -1.90 1.88 24.04
C ASP A 33 -1.55 2.33 22.61
N PHE A 34 -2.51 2.95 21.93
CA PHE A 34 -2.23 3.58 20.65
C PHE A 34 -1.52 4.92 20.89
N VAL A 35 -0.29 5.04 20.40
CA VAL A 35 0.51 6.25 20.59
C VAL A 35 0.66 6.98 19.26
N ILE A 36 0.44 8.30 19.28
CA ILE A 36 0.76 9.19 18.16
C ILE A 36 1.90 10.09 18.58
N GLN A 37 2.98 10.10 17.79
CA GLN A 37 4.11 10.99 17.98
C GLN A 37 4.26 11.95 16.79
N VAL A 38 4.30 13.25 17.06
CA VAL A 38 4.60 14.25 16.02
C VAL A 38 6.10 14.46 15.92
N LEU A 39 6.62 14.55 14.70
CA LEU A 39 8.04 14.66 14.37
C LEU A 39 8.34 16.00 13.72
N ASP A 40 9.27 16.74 14.32
CA ASP A 40 9.75 18.05 13.83
C ASP A 40 10.99 17.94 12.92
N LYS A 41 11.48 16.71 12.68
CA LYS A 41 12.72 16.47 11.91
C LYS A 41 12.58 16.64 10.39
N TYR A 42 11.36 16.72 9.85
CA TYR A 42 11.12 16.78 8.41
C TYR A 42 10.98 18.20 7.90
N ASN A 43 11.63 18.50 6.78
CA ASN A 43 11.55 19.81 6.14
C ASN A 43 11.63 19.70 4.59
N PRO A 44 10.60 20.13 3.84
CA PRO A 44 9.27 20.51 4.32
C PRO A 44 8.48 19.27 4.80
N PRO A 45 7.71 19.35 5.89
CA PRO A 45 7.06 18.18 6.51
C PRO A 45 6.03 17.52 5.58
N ASP A 46 5.35 18.31 4.74
CA ASP A 46 4.29 17.86 3.84
C ASP A 46 4.77 16.92 2.73
N HIS A 47 6.09 16.81 2.51
CA HIS A 47 6.66 15.90 1.52
C HIS A 47 6.83 14.47 2.04
N PHE A 48 6.71 14.24 3.34
CA PHE A 48 6.99 12.94 3.96
C PHE A 48 5.70 12.21 4.31
N LEU A 49 5.73 10.89 4.21
CA LEU A 49 4.64 10.01 4.63
C LEU A 49 4.75 9.68 6.13
N PRO A 50 3.64 9.31 6.79
CA PRO A 50 3.68 8.84 8.17
C PRO A 50 4.42 7.50 8.28
N GLU A 51 5.07 7.26 9.42
CA GLU A 51 5.73 5.99 9.75
C GLU A 51 4.89 5.22 10.77
N SER A 52 4.65 3.93 10.53
CA SER A 52 3.99 3.06 11.50
C SER A 52 4.95 2.03 12.09
N TYR A 53 4.77 1.75 13.38
CA TYR A 53 5.52 0.75 14.14
C TYR A 53 4.50 -0.20 14.77
N THR A 54 4.10 -1.21 13.99
CA THR A 54 2.98 -2.11 14.31
C THR A 54 3.18 -2.86 15.62
N CYS A 55 4.40 -3.33 15.90
CA CYS A 55 4.76 -4.01 17.15
C CYS A 55 4.46 -3.18 18.41
N PHE A 56 4.54 -1.85 18.30
CA PHE A 56 4.39 -0.92 19.42
C PHE A 56 3.08 -0.14 19.37
N PHE A 57 2.21 -0.41 18.39
CA PHE A 57 0.99 0.34 18.13
C PHE A 57 1.24 1.86 18.12
N LEU A 58 2.29 2.26 17.40
CA LEU A 58 2.80 3.63 17.36
C LEU A 58 2.71 4.17 15.93
N LEU A 59 2.15 5.36 15.81
CA LEU A 59 2.10 6.13 14.58
C LEU A 59 2.94 7.41 14.74
N LYS A 60 3.93 7.58 13.89
CA LYS A 60 4.72 8.81 13.83
C LYS A 60 4.31 9.66 12.64
N LEU A 61 4.00 10.93 12.89
CA LEU A 61 3.51 11.87 11.89
C LEU A 61 4.51 13.02 11.73
N PRO A 62 4.88 13.41 10.50
CA PRO A 62 5.41 14.74 10.25
C PRO A 62 4.45 15.81 10.79
N ARG A 63 4.98 16.97 11.21
CA ARG A 63 4.15 18.14 11.55
C ARG A 63 3.56 18.76 10.27
N TYR A 64 2.54 18.13 9.73
CA TYR A 64 1.85 18.61 8.54
C TYR A 64 1.29 20.01 8.73
N SER A 65 1.30 20.80 7.66
CA SER A 65 0.85 22.19 7.67
C SER A 65 -0.64 22.34 7.98
N CYS A 66 -1.47 21.36 7.58
CA CYS A 66 -2.91 21.38 7.84
C CYS A 66 -3.53 19.98 7.87
N LYS A 67 -4.80 19.92 8.30
CA LYS A 67 -5.60 18.68 8.36
C LYS A 67 -5.74 17.99 7.00
N GLN A 68 -5.89 18.75 5.92
CA GLN A 68 -6.09 18.21 4.58
C GLN A 68 -4.85 17.43 4.11
N VAL A 69 -3.65 17.98 4.30
CA VAL A 69 -2.40 17.29 3.99
C VAL A 69 -2.24 16.03 4.83
N LEU A 70 -2.52 16.09 6.14
CA LEU A 70 -2.49 14.89 6.99
C LEU A 70 -3.41 13.80 6.47
N GLU A 71 -4.64 14.16 6.11
CA GLU A 71 -5.63 13.21 5.59
C GLU A 71 -5.17 12.58 4.27
N GLU A 72 -4.69 13.38 3.34
CA GLU A 72 -4.16 12.91 2.05
C GLU A 72 -2.98 11.93 2.24
N LYS A 73 -1.98 12.32 3.04
CA LYS A 73 -0.78 11.52 3.29
C LYS A 73 -1.11 10.24 4.05
N LEU A 74 -2.02 10.30 5.02
CA LEU A 74 -2.46 9.13 5.75
C LEU A 74 -3.25 8.18 4.85
N LYS A 75 -4.18 8.67 4.04
CA LYS A 75 -4.91 7.85 3.06
C LYS A 75 -3.94 7.17 2.11
N TYR A 76 -3.01 7.91 1.54
CA TYR A 76 -1.98 7.34 0.69
C TYR A 76 -1.22 6.20 1.40
N ALA A 77 -0.73 6.45 2.62
CA ALA A 77 0.02 5.45 3.37
C ALA A 77 -0.78 4.17 3.66
N ILE A 78 -2.05 4.26 4.08
CA ILE A 78 -2.86 3.07 4.39
C ILE A 78 -3.22 2.24 3.14
N HIS A 79 -3.21 2.85 1.95
CA HIS A 79 -3.52 2.18 0.69
C HIS A 79 -2.29 1.54 0.04
N PHE A 80 -1.10 2.14 0.19
CA PHE A 80 0.08 1.75 -0.58
C PHE A 80 1.23 1.19 0.26
N CYS A 81 1.07 1.05 1.59
CA CYS A 81 2.11 0.46 2.44
C CYS A 81 2.19 -1.07 2.25
N LYS A 82 3.10 -1.50 1.37
CA LYS A 82 3.30 -2.91 0.98
C LYS A 82 3.96 -3.79 2.06
N SER A 83 4.63 -3.20 3.05
CA SER A 83 5.39 -3.97 4.04
C SER A 83 4.51 -4.82 4.97
N ILE A 84 3.19 -4.58 4.98
CA ILE A 84 2.23 -5.27 5.84
C ILE A 84 1.52 -6.40 5.09
N ASP A 85 1.55 -6.41 3.76
CA ASP A 85 0.90 -7.44 2.95
C ASP A 85 1.58 -8.81 3.08
N THR A 86 2.89 -8.85 3.39
CA THR A 86 3.62 -10.11 3.61
C THR A 86 3.21 -10.83 4.91
N ASP A 87 2.63 -10.13 5.88
CA ASP A 87 2.21 -10.74 7.15
C ASP A 87 0.98 -11.65 7.00
N ASP A 88 0.13 -11.43 5.99
CA ASP A 88 -1.00 -12.33 5.71
C ASP A 88 -0.52 -13.71 5.21
N TYR A 89 0.58 -13.76 4.45
CA TYR A 89 1.23 -15.02 4.07
C TYR A 89 1.75 -15.80 5.27
N ALA A 90 2.37 -15.11 6.24
CA ALA A 90 2.86 -15.71 7.47
C ALA A 90 1.72 -16.29 8.34
N ARG A 91 0.52 -15.69 8.30
CA ARG A 91 -0.65 -16.23 8.99
C ARG A 91 -1.16 -17.53 8.36
N ILE A 92 -1.26 -17.59 7.03
CA ILE A 92 -1.73 -18.77 6.30
C ILE A 92 -0.80 -19.95 6.55
N ALA A 93 0.52 -19.71 6.50
CA ALA A 93 1.54 -20.74 6.75
C ALA A 93 1.45 -21.38 8.16
N LEU A 94 1.00 -20.62 9.17
CA LEU A 94 0.86 -21.13 10.55
C LEU A 94 -0.45 -21.91 10.79
N THR A 95 -1.49 -21.67 9.98
CA THR A 95 -2.78 -22.36 10.12
C THR A 95 -2.92 -23.62 9.26
N GLY A 96 -1.97 -23.90 8.37
CA GLY A 96 -1.94 -25.13 7.56
C GLY A 96 -3.03 -25.23 6.49
N GLU A 97 -3.76 -24.14 6.22
CA GLU A 97 -4.76 -24.07 5.16
C GLU A 97 -4.04 -23.72 3.84
N PRO A 98 -4.23 -24.47 2.75
CA PRO A 98 -3.52 -24.22 1.50
C PRO A 98 -3.92 -22.86 0.92
N ALA A 99 -2.92 -22.08 0.49
CA ALA A 99 -3.12 -20.83 -0.23
C ALA A 99 -3.92 -21.13 -1.51
N ALA A 100 -5.11 -20.55 -1.63
CA ALA A 100 -5.78 -20.47 -2.92
C ALA A 100 -4.95 -19.53 -3.81
N ASP A 101 -4.38 -20.12 -4.85
CA ASP A 101 -3.70 -19.47 -5.95
C ASP A 101 -4.67 -18.52 -6.67
N ASP A 102 -4.53 -17.21 -6.42
CA ASP A 102 -5.12 -16.16 -7.26
C ASP A 102 -3.99 -15.46 -8.00
N SER A 103 -3.41 -16.20 -8.95
CA SER A 103 -2.55 -15.66 -9.99
C SER A 103 -3.43 -14.94 -11.01
N SER A 104 -3.64 -13.63 -10.87
CA SER A 104 -4.09 -12.81 -11.99
C SER A 104 -2.90 -12.61 -12.94
N GLU A 105 -2.75 -13.54 -13.90
CA GLU A 105 -1.88 -13.40 -15.06
C GLU A 105 -2.41 -12.28 -15.97
N ASP A 106 -1.91 -11.06 -15.82
CA ASP A 106 -1.98 -10.08 -16.92
C ASP A 106 -0.83 -10.43 -17.90
N SER A 107 -1.17 -11.24 -18.89
CA SER A 107 -0.30 -11.53 -20.03
C SER A 107 -0.48 -10.44 -21.08
N ASP A 108 0.51 -9.57 -21.22
CA ASP A 108 0.67 -8.66 -22.36
C ASP A 108 0.83 -9.48 -23.65
N ASN A 109 -0.21 -9.51 -24.50
CA ASN A 109 -0.10 -9.98 -25.88
C ASN A 109 0.02 -8.77 -26.81
N GLU A 110 1.25 -8.46 -27.22
CA GLU A 110 1.52 -7.68 -28.43
C GLU A 110 1.48 -8.61 -29.64
N ASP A 111 0.34 -8.70 -30.31
CA ASP A 111 0.23 -9.23 -31.67
C ASP A 111 -0.04 -8.06 -32.63
N ALA A 112 1.02 -7.48 -33.16
CA ALA A 112 0.96 -6.58 -34.31
C ALA A 112 1.22 -7.40 -35.58
N ASP A 113 0.14 -7.66 -36.31
CA ASP A 113 0.07 -8.41 -37.57
C ASP A 113 1.16 -8.04 -38.59
N SER A 114 2.02 -9.01 -38.92
CA SER A 114 2.86 -8.94 -40.12
C SER A 114 2.08 -9.47 -41.34
N PHE A 115 1.36 -8.59 -42.04
CA PHE A 115 0.86 -8.89 -43.38
C PHE A 115 1.92 -8.53 -44.41
N ALA A 116 2.48 -9.56 -45.05
CA ALA A 116 3.28 -9.43 -46.26
C ALA A 116 2.42 -8.95 -47.44
N SER A 117 2.89 -7.96 -48.19
CA SER A 117 2.62 -7.95 -49.62
C SER A 117 3.67 -7.17 -50.43
N ASP A 118 4.18 -7.91 -51.41
CA ASP A 118 5.02 -7.57 -52.54
C ASP A 118 4.46 -6.45 -53.43
N SER A 119 5.34 -5.56 -53.94
CA SER A 119 5.31 -5.03 -55.32
C SER A 119 6.36 -3.92 -55.56
N THR A 120 7.40 -4.28 -56.32
CA THR A 120 8.03 -3.58 -57.47
C THR A 120 8.47 -2.09 -57.46
N GLN A 121 9.64 -1.90 -58.11
CA GLN A 121 10.14 -0.78 -58.95
C GLN A 121 11.21 0.16 -58.38
N ASP A 122 12.46 -0.16 -58.79
CA ASP A 122 13.47 0.69 -59.44
C ASP A 122 13.33 2.22 -59.34
N TYR A 123 14.41 2.93 -58.99
CA TYR A 123 15.01 4.02 -59.78
C TYR A 123 16.33 4.52 -59.15
N LEU A 124 17.43 4.28 -59.89
CA LEU A 124 18.72 4.98 -60.01
C LEU A 124 19.30 5.81 -58.83
N THR A 125 20.55 5.49 -58.45
CA THR A 125 21.54 6.49 -58.03
C THR A 125 22.76 6.39 -58.95
N GLY A 126 22.84 7.30 -59.92
CA GLY A 126 24.04 7.53 -60.72
C GLY A 126 24.87 8.65 -60.11
N HIS A 127 26.17 8.40 -60.00
CA HIS A 127 27.22 9.40 -59.93
C HIS A 127 27.43 10.02 -61.32
#